data_AF-A0A1M6U6J8-F1
#
_entry.id   AF-A0A1M6U6J8-F1
#
_cell.length_a   1.000
_cell.length_b   1.000
_cell.length_c   1.000
_cell.angle_alpha   90.00
_cell.angle_beta   90.00
_cell.angle_gamma   90.00
#
_symmetry.space_group_name_H-M   'P 1'
#
loop_
_entity.id
_entity.type
_entity.pdbx_description
1 polymer ?
#
loop_
_entity_poly.entity_id
_entity_poly.type
_entity_poly.pdbx_seq_one_letter_code
_entity_poly.pdbx_strand_id
1 'polypeptide(L)'
;MAGIILKIAFFTGDYMSDEAAHQPQPDPRQEKFIVDKELLTEDQLNGLAEEYCTRLHGLNDTENPLAERSHVLAAISRGDLVVWFDPVENIAGLGAPK
;
A
#
# COMPACT_ATOMS: atom_id res chain seq x y z
N MET A 1 12.78 5.71 -4.44
CA MET A 1 11.39 5.83 -3.91
C MET A 1 10.42 6.50 -4.89
N ALA A 2 10.81 7.50 -5.70
CA ALA A 2 9.90 8.18 -6.65
C ALA A 2 9.29 7.27 -7.75
N GLY A 3 9.94 6.17 -8.14
CA GLY A 3 9.44 5.27 -9.18
C GLY A 3 8.33 4.30 -8.77
N ILE A 4 8.17 4.06 -7.46
CA ILE A 4 7.19 3.12 -6.89
C ILE A 4 5.78 3.69 -7.02
N ILE A 5 5.67 4.95 -6.61
CA ILE A 5 4.45 5.76 -6.64
C ILE A 5 3.94 5.94 -8.07
N LEU A 6 4.86 6.20 -9.01
CA LEU A 6 4.50 6.42 -10.40
C LEU A 6 3.85 5.17 -11.02
N LYS A 7 4.29 3.96 -10.65
CA LYS A 7 3.75 2.73 -11.25
C LYS A 7 2.37 2.35 -10.71
N ILE A 8 2.09 2.67 -9.44
CA ILE A 8 0.76 2.48 -8.81
C ILE A 8 -0.23 3.51 -9.35
N ALA A 9 0.19 4.78 -9.51
CA ALA A 9 -0.66 5.86 -10.00
C ALA A 9 -0.96 5.79 -11.52
N PHE A 10 -0.08 5.19 -12.33
CA PHE A 10 -0.25 5.14 -13.79
C PHE A 10 -1.16 3.99 -14.29
N PHE A 11 -1.60 3.06 -13.43
CA PHE A 11 -2.51 1.99 -13.86
C PHE A 11 -3.98 2.46 -14.04
N THR A 12 -4.31 3.71 -13.69
CA THR A 12 -5.65 4.28 -13.80
C THR A 12 -5.85 5.24 -14.98
N GLY A 13 -4.92 5.31 -15.95
CA GLY A 13 -4.97 6.34 -16.98
C GLY A 13 -4.47 5.91 -18.35
N ASP A 14 -5.22 5.05 -19.04
CA ASP A 14 -5.17 4.97 -20.51
C ASP A 14 -6.48 4.34 -21.04
N TYR A 15 -7.42 5.16 -21.54
CA TYR A 15 -8.33 4.82 -22.64
C TYR A 15 -9.01 6.11 -23.19
N MET A 16 -9.17 6.11 -24.52
CA MET A 16 -9.33 7.26 -25.42
C MET A 16 -10.76 7.87 -25.47
N SER A 17 -10.81 9.18 -25.78
CA SER A 17 -11.85 9.99 -26.48
C SER A 17 -13.31 9.52 -26.54
N ASP A 18 -14.24 10.30 -25.95
CA ASP A 18 -15.45 10.81 -26.62
C ASP A 18 -16.11 11.96 -25.82
N GLU A 19 -16.73 12.90 -26.54
CA GLU A 19 -17.29 14.17 -26.06
C GLU A 19 -18.79 14.02 -25.73
N ALA A 20 -19.16 13.67 -24.49
CA ALA A 20 -20.51 13.91 -23.96
C ALA A 20 -20.63 13.72 -22.44
N ALA A 21 -21.35 14.64 -21.80
CA ALA A 21 -21.83 14.63 -20.42
C ALA A 21 -20.80 14.95 -19.32
N HIS A 22 -20.73 16.24 -18.99
CA HIS A 22 -20.17 16.77 -17.74
C HIS A 22 -21.06 16.33 -16.55
N GLN A 23 -20.99 15.05 -16.17
CA GLN A 23 -21.35 14.65 -14.82
C GLN A 23 -20.24 15.20 -13.90
N PRO A 24 -20.54 15.96 -12.84
CA PRO A 24 -19.55 16.16 -11.78
C PRO A 24 -19.30 14.79 -11.15
N GLN A 25 -18.32 14.06 -11.72
CA GLN A 25 -17.73 12.87 -11.14
C GLN A 25 -17.22 13.28 -9.76
N PRO A 26 -17.34 12.41 -8.73
CA PRO A 26 -16.97 12.79 -7.37
C PRO A 26 -15.56 13.39 -7.43
N ASP A 27 -15.35 14.55 -6.81
CA ASP A 27 -14.01 15.09 -6.53
C ASP A 27 -13.61 14.54 -5.17
N PRO A 28 -12.93 13.38 -5.14
CA PRO A 28 -12.81 12.52 -3.97
C PRO A 28 -11.32 12.42 -3.69
N ARG A 29 -10.72 13.39 -2.99
CA ARG A 29 -9.30 13.33 -2.58
C ARG A 29 -9.02 11.90 -2.09
N GLN A 30 -8.35 11.13 -2.94
CA GLN A 30 -8.66 9.71 -3.20
C GLN A 30 -8.62 8.87 -1.93
N GLU A 31 -9.70 8.14 -1.63
CA GLU A 31 -9.74 7.28 -0.46
C GLU A 31 -8.65 6.21 -0.53
N LYS A 32 -8.12 5.82 0.64
CA LYS A 32 -7.14 4.74 0.73
C LYS A 32 -7.71 3.48 0.08
N PHE A 33 -6.93 2.84 -0.78
CA PHE A 33 -7.32 1.58 -1.43
C PHE A 33 -6.29 0.49 -1.21
N ILE A 34 -6.73 -0.76 -1.34
CA ILE A 34 -5.85 -1.93 -1.23
C ILE A 34 -5.12 -2.11 -2.56
N VAL A 35 -3.80 -2.21 -2.49
CA VAL A 35 -2.93 -2.58 -3.60
C VAL A 35 -2.69 -4.08 -3.54
N ASP A 36 -2.84 -4.75 -4.68
CA ASP A 36 -2.50 -6.16 -4.81
C ASP A 36 -0.98 -6.35 -4.59
N LYS A 37 -0.63 -7.27 -3.67
CA LYS A 37 0.76 -7.60 -3.37
C LYS A 37 1.52 -8.11 -4.60
N GLU A 38 0.83 -8.71 -5.58
CA GLU A 38 1.46 -9.25 -6.79
C GLU A 38 1.96 -8.14 -7.73
N LEU A 39 1.50 -6.89 -7.54
CA LEU A 39 1.98 -5.72 -8.27
C LEU A 39 3.27 -5.13 -7.67
N LEU A 40 3.70 -5.62 -6.51
CA LEU A 40 4.87 -5.14 -5.78
C LEU A 40 6.01 -6.14 -5.88
N THR A 41 7.24 -5.63 -5.99
CA THR A 41 8.44 -6.48 -5.92
C THR A 41 8.68 -6.95 -4.49
N GLU A 42 9.43 -8.04 -4.36
CA GLU A 42 9.85 -8.57 -3.06
C GLU A 42 10.53 -7.49 -2.20
N ASP A 43 11.41 -6.68 -2.79
CA ASP A 43 12.07 -5.56 -2.10
C ASP A 43 11.08 -4.51 -1.57
N GLN A 44 10.01 -4.22 -2.32
CA GLN A 44 8.99 -3.26 -1.90
C GLN A 44 8.17 -3.81 -0.73
N LEU A 45 7.79 -5.09 -0.80
CA LEU A 45 7.08 -5.77 0.29
C LEU A 45 7.94 -5.88 1.54
N ASN A 46 9.23 -6.18 1.39
CA ASN A 46 10.20 -6.20 2.49
C ASN A 46 10.32 -4.82 3.16
N GLY A 47 10.44 -3.74 2.38
CA GLY A 47 10.49 -2.38 2.92
C GLY A 47 9.22 -2.01 3.71
N LEU A 48 8.04 -2.36 3.19
CA LEU A 48 6.77 -2.15 3.89
C LEU A 48 6.69 -2.97 5.19
N ALA A 49 7.16 -4.22 5.17
CA ALA A 49 7.18 -5.07 6.36
C ALA A 49 8.12 -4.53 7.44
N GLU A 50 9.29 -4.00 7.07
CA GLU A 50 10.24 -3.37 7.99
C GLU A 50 9.68 -2.09 8.60
N GLU A 51 9.04 -1.23 7.81
CA GLU A 51 8.34 -0.04 8.30
C GLU A 51 7.20 -0.41 9.27
N TYR A 52 6.43 -1.44 8.94
CA TYR A 52 5.34 -1.90 9.79
C TYR A 52 5.84 -2.46 11.12
N CYS A 53 6.91 -3.27 11.07
CA CYS A 53 7.57 -3.76 12.27
C CYS A 53 8.02 -2.58 13.12
N THR A 54 8.84 -1.66 12.57
CA THR A 54 9.42 -0.51 13.29
C THR A 54 8.38 0.45 13.89
N ARG A 55 7.24 0.66 13.23
CA ARG A 55 6.14 1.49 13.76
C ARG A 55 5.34 0.83 14.88
N LEU A 56 5.27 -0.50 14.91
CA LEU A 56 4.53 -1.27 15.93
C LEU A 56 5.36 -1.57 17.19
N HIS A 57 6.59 -1.06 17.32
CA HIS A 57 7.41 -1.16 18.54
C HIS A 57 6.90 -0.32 19.73
N GLY A 58 5.58 -0.19 19.85
CA GLY A 58 4.87 0.31 21.02
C GLY A 58 4.44 -0.79 22.00
N LEU A 59 5.02 -1.99 21.96
CA LEU A 59 4.76 -3.06 22.93
C LEU A 59 6.09 -3.57 23.52
N ASN A 60 6.70 -2.71 24.34
CA ASN A 60 7.59 -2.89 25.50
C ASN A 60 8.54 -4.10 25.70
N ASP A 61 8.53 -5.20 24.93
CA ASP A 61 9.26 -6.43 25.30
C ASP A 61 9.89 -7.21 24.12
N THR A 62 10.03 -6.63 22.91
CA THR A 62 10.68 -7.31 21.78
C THR A 62 12.14 -6.87 21.61
N GLU A 63 13.11 -7.76 21.86
CA GLU A 63 14.56 -7.48 21.76
C GLU A 63 15.04 -7.15 20.33
N ASN A 64 14.35 -7.64 19.29
CA ASN A 64 14.67 -7.32 17.91
C ASN A 64 13.41 -7.06 17.05
N PRO A 65 13.13 -5.79 16.76
CA PRO A 65 12.06 -5.36 15.87
C PRO A 65 11.87 -6.09 14.55
N LEU A 66 12.98 -6.51 13.94
CA LEU A 66 12.96 -7.11 12.61
C LEU A 66 12.81 -8.64 12.67
N ALA A 67 12.83 -9.24 13.87
CA ALA A 67 12.58 -10.67 14.03
C ALA A 67 11.18 -11.06 13.53
N GLU A 68 10.21 -10.15 13.66
CA GLU A 68 8.83 -10.36 13.21
C GLU A 68 8.61 -10.12 11.72
N ARG A 69 9.64 -9.66 10.96
CA ARG A 69 9.50 -9.35 9.53
C ARG A 69 8.97 -10.55 8.73
N SER A 70 9.49 -11.75 9.01
CA SER A 70 9.04 -12.98 8.34
C SER A 70 7.57 -13.31 8.67
N HIS A 71 7.11 -13.02 9.88
CA HIS A 71 5.71 -13.20 10.27
C HIS A 71 4.80 -12.19 9.57
N VAL A 72 5.25 -10.95 9.42
CA VAL A 72 4.54 -9.91 8.67
C VAL A 72 4.42 -10.28 7.19
N LEU A 73 5.49 -10.75 6.56
CA LEU A 73 5.44 -11.24 5.18
C LEU A 73 4.50 -12.44 5.01
N ALA A 74 4.49 -13.36 5.99
CA ALA A 74 3.54 -14.47 5.99
C ALA A 74 2.08 -14.01 6.13
N ALA A 75 1.82 -12.98 6.95
CA ALA A 75 0.50 -12.36 7.08
C ALA A 75 0.04 -11.69 5.77
N ILE A 76 0.94 -11.00 5.07
CA ILE A 76 0.68 -10.47 3.72
C ILE A 76 0.36 -11.60 2.76
N SER A 77 1.12 -12.70 2.82
CA SER A 77 0.92 -13.83 1.94
C SER A 77 -0.47 -14.45 2.11
N ARG A 78 -0.94 -14.59 3.36
CA ARG A 78 -2.26 -15.13 3.71
C ARG A 78 -3.42 -14.15 3.50
N GLY A 79 -3.14 -12.85 3.32
CA GLY A 79 -4.16 -11.81 3.23
C GLY A 79 -4.66 -11.28 4.58
N ASP A 80 -4.04 -11.69 5.69
CA ASP A 80 -4.32 -11.14 7.03
C ASP A 80 -3.87 -9.68 7.15
N LEU A 81 -2.90 -9.29 6.31
CA LEU A 81 -2.35 -7.95 6.20
C LEU A 81 -2.33 -7.54 4.73
N VAL A 82 -2.81 -6.35 4.42
CA VAL A 82 -2.89 -5.83 3.05
C VAL A 82 -2.12 -4.53 2.92
N VAL A 83 -1.67 -4.23 1.70
CA VAL A 83 -1.02 -2.96 1.38
C VAL A 83 -2.08 -1.92 1.10
N TRP A 84 -2.15 -0.91 1.94
CA TRP A 84 -2.99 0.26 1.73
C TRP A 84 -2.17 1.37 1.08
N PHE A 85 -2.66 1.94 -0.02
CA PHE A 85 -2.11 3.15 -0.61
C PHE A 85 -3.01 4.33 -0.30
N ASP A 86 -2.43 5.37 0.28
CA ASP A 86 -3.02 6.69 0.45
C ASP A 86 -2.54 7.61 -0.67
N PRO A 87 -3.35 7.84 -1.70
CA PRO A 87 -3.01 8.74 -2.80
C PRO A 87 -2.97 10.22 -2.42
N VAL A 88 -3.58 10.63 -1.31
CA VAL A 88 -3.55 12.03 -0.83
C VAL A 88 -2.19 12.34 -0.22
N GLU A 89 -1.73 11.48 0.70
CA GLU A 89 -0.42 11.61 1.34
C GLU A 89 0.71 11.00 0.50
N ASN A 90 0.34 10.28 -0.56
CA ASN A 90 1.26 9.54 -1.44
C ASN A 90 2.14 8.55 -0.66
N ILE A 91 1.52 7.81 0.26
CA ILE A 91 2.19 6.84 1.12
C ILE A 91 1.55 5.45 0.97
N ALA A 92 2.37 4.41 1.08
CA ALA A 92 1.91 3.04 1.22
C ALA A 92 2.19 2.55 2.66
N GLY A 93 1.34 1.68 3.17
CA GLY A 93 1.51 1.08 4.49
C GLY A 93 0.76 -0.24 4.61
N LEU A 94 1.08 -1.00 5.66
CA LEU A 94 0.42 -2.27 5.94
C LEU A 94 -0.68 -2.10 6.99
N GLY A 95 -1.78 -2.82 6.82
CA GLY A 95 -2.89 -2.81 7.77
C GLY A 95 -3.85 -3.99 7.56
N ALA A 96 -4.82 -4.14 8.46
CA ALA A 96 -5.85 -5.16 8.31
C ALA A 96 -6.74 -4.88 7.08
N PRO A 97 -7.22 -5.92 6.37
CA PRO A 97 -8.30 -5.76 5.40
C PRO A 97 -9.56 -5.30 6.15
N LYS A 98 -10.21 -4.23 5.67
CA LYS A 98 -11.47 -3.73 6.25
C LYS A 98 -12.64 -4.63 5.89
#